data_AF-A0A1V3X8C9-F1
#
_entry.id   AF-A0A1V3X8C9-F1
#
_cell.length_a   1.000
_cell.length_b   1.000
_cell.length_c   1.000
_cell.angle_alpha   90.00
_cell.angle_beta   90.00
_cell.angle_gamma   90.00
#
_symmetry.space_group_name_H-M   'P 1'
#
loop_
_entity.id
_entity.type
_entity.pdbx_description
1 polymer ?
#
loop_
_entity_poly.entity_id
_entity_poly.type
_entity_poly.pdbx_seq_one_letter_code
_entity_poly.pdbx_strand_id
1 'polypeptide(L)'
;MNRRQLLRHTAWFGAAVGLSVVGGEVLSHVAGSGSSAPAAQPTLRFAQVSDSHIGFTGAANTDVAGSFTHAIDTVNNLGYTPDFVIHTGDLTHLATPEQFDQVRQMMTGLRTPHVFTVPGEHDSADDAGAKYRKTFGAGTRGDGWYSFDIAGVHVIALVNTLNLKKLGHLGVDQLEFVEKDVASLSSDTPIVVFSHIPLFAMYPDWGWGPTMPRRP
;
A
#
# COMPACT_ATOMS: atom_id res chain seq x y z
N MET A 1 18.58 5.12 -19.22
CA MET A 1 17.16 4.74 -19.10
C MET A 1 16.39 5.36 -20.25
N ASN A 2 15.71 4.57 -21.09
CA ASN A 2 15.00 5.12 -22.26
C ASN A 2 13.56 5.55 -21.90
N ARG A 3 12.95 6.41 -22.73
CA ARG A 3 11.59 6.95 -22.50
C ARG A 3 10.52 5.86 -22.29
N ARG A 4 10.67 4.69 -22.94
CA ARG A 4 9.77 3.54 -22.76
C ARG A 4 9.96 2.85 -21.42
N GLN A 5 11.19 2.74 -20.93
CA GLN A 5 11.49 2.22 -19.59
C GLN A 5 10.98 3.17 -18.51
N LEU A 6 11.18 4.48 -18.68
CA LEU A 6 10.62 5.48 -17.77
C LEU A 6 9.09 5.38 -17.70
N LEU A 7 8.40 5.35 -18.85
CA LEU A 7 6.94 5.19 -18.90
C LEU A 7 6.44 3.86 -18.31
N ARG A 8 7.21 2.78 -18.46
CA ARG A 8 6.92 1.49 -17.83
C ARG A 8 7.05 1.54 -16.32
N HIS A 9 7.97 2.35 -15.78
CA HIS A 9 8.17 2.48 -14.34
C HIS A 9 7.23 3.53 -13.72
N THR A 10 6.94 4.64 -14.41
CA THR A 10 5.95 5.63 -13.94
C THR A 10 4.53 5.10 -13.98
N ALA A 11 4.22 4.08 -14.79
CA ALA A 11 2.93 3.39 -14.71
C ALA A 11 2.69 2.69 -13.35
N TRP A 12 3.72 2.57 -12.50
CA TRP A 12 3.60 2.05 -11.13
C TRP A 12 3.56 3.16 -10.08
N PHE A 13 3.92 4.40 -10.44
CA PHE A 13 3.90 5.56 -9.55
C PHE A 13 2.74 6.47 -9.95
N GLY A 14 1.65 6.44 -9.17
CA GLY A 14 0.48 7.30 -9.37
C GLY A 14 -0.63 6.73 -10.27
N ALA A 15 -0.50 5.50 -10.79
CA ALA A 15 -1.61 4.80 -11.44
C ALA A 15 -2.21 3.75 -10.50
N ALA A 16 -3.55 3.63 -10.48
CA ALA A 16 -4.22 2.55 -9.78
C ALA A 16 -3.85 1.21 -10.45
N VAL A 17 -3.23 0.31 -9.69
CA VAL A 17 -2.92 -1.06 -10.14
C VAL A 17 -4.00 -2.00 -9.63
N GLY A 18 -4.66 -2.70 -10.55
CA GLY A 18 -5.60 -3.77 -10.23
C GLY A 18 -4.85 -5.09 -10.11
N LEU A 19 -4.98 -5.75 -8.96
CA LEU A 19 -4.37 -7.04 -8.68
C LEU A 19 -5.47 -8.07 -8.44
N SER A 20 -5.30 -9.26 -8.99
CA SER A 20 -6.18 -10.40 -8.77
C SER A 20 -5.35 -11.61 -8.37
N VAL A 21 -5.80 -12.37 -7.36
CA VAL A 21 -5.21 -13.65 -6.99
C VAL A 21 -6.16 -14.76 -7.41
N VAL A 22 -5.74 -15.60 -8.36
CA VAL A 22 -6.53 -16.73 -8.89
C VAL A 22 -5.75 -18.01 -8.63
N GLY A 23 -6.26 -18.90 -7.77
CA GLY A 23 -5.64 -20.21 -7.55
C GLY A 23 -4.17 -20.17 -7.09
N GLY A 24 -3.76 -19.10 -6.39
CA GLY A 24 -2.37 -18.89 -5.94
C GLY A 24 -1.48 -18.08 -6.88
N GLU A 25 -1.96 -17.69 -8.07
CA GLU A 25 -1.21 -16.82 -8.99
C GLU A 25 -1.66 -15.35 -8.86
N VAL A 26 -0.68 -14.43 -8.85
CA VAL A 26 -0.92 -12.98 -8.84
C VAL A 26 -0.96 -12.47 -10.29
N LEU A 27 -2.12 -11.98 -10.71
CA LEU A 27 -2.32 -11.29 -11.99
C LEU A 27 -2.37 -9.79 -11.72
N SER A 28 -1.57 -9.02 -12.47
CA SER A 28 -1.54 -7.55 -12.39
C SER A 28 -1.99 -6.93 -13.70
N HIS A 29 -2.86 -5.91 -13.62
CA HIS A 29 -3.31 -5.13 -14.75
C HIS A 29 -3.24 -3.64 -14.41
N VAL A 30 -2.79 -2.83 -15.36
CA VAL A 30 -2.94 -1.37 -15.29
C VAL A 30 -4.37 -1.04 -15.66
N ALA A 31 -5.05 -0.24 -14.83
CA ALA A 31 -6.44 0.14 -15.10
C ALA A 31 -6.58 0.76 -16.51
N GLY A 32 -7.53 0.24 -17.30
CA GLY A 32 -7.77 0.66 -18.70
C GLY A 32 -7.28 -0.32 -19.78
N SER A 33 -6.51 -1.37 -19.45
CA SER A 33 -6.22 -2.45 -20.40
C SER A 33 -7.24 -3.59 -20.26
N GLY A 34 -8.24 -3.64 -21.15
CA GLY A 34 -9.11 -4.77 -21.52
C GLY A 34 -9.51 -5.83 -20.47
N SER A 35 -10.82 -6.04 -20.32
CA SER A 35 -11.47 -7.01 -19.42
C SER A 35 -10.87 -8.42 -19.42
N SER A 36 -10.56 -8.94 -18.23
CA SER A 36 -10.32 -10.36 -17.99
C SER A 36 -11.64 -11.12 -17.81
N ALA A 37 -11.72 -12.33 -18.36
CA ALA A 37 -12.86 -13.24 -18.22
C ALA A 37 -13.03 -13.70 -16.75
N PRO A 38 -14.25 -14.00 -16.29
CA PRO A 38 -14.47 -14.44 -14.90
C PRO A 38 -13.83 -15.81 -14.67
N ALA A 39 -12.96 -15.89 -13.65
CA ALA A 39 -12.35 -17.15 -13.23
C ALA A 39 -13.33 -18.01 -12.40
N ALA A 40 -13.24 -19.32 -12.55
CA ALA A 40 -14.12 -20.32 -11.92
C ALA A 40 -13.82 -20.60 -10.43
N GLN A 41 -12.88 -19.86 -9.82
CA GLN A 41 -12.43 -20.01 -8.43
C GLN A 41 -12.62 -18.69 -7.68
N PRO A 42 -12.75 -18.69 -6.33
CA PRO A 42 -12.76 -17.45 -5.56
C PRO A 42 -11.51 -16.65 -5.92
N THR A 43 -11.74 -15.50 -6.55
CA THR A 43 -10.70 -14.62 -7.04
C THR A 43 -10.70 -13.40 -6.15
N LEU A 44 -9.69 -13.28 -5.28
CA LEU A 44 -9.48 -12.04 -4.55
C LEU A 44 -9.11 -10.96 -5.56
N ARG A 45 -9.84 -9.85 -5.57
CA ARG A 45 -9.59 -8.68 -6.43
C ARG A 45 -9.40 -7.46 -5.54
N PHE A 46 -8.24 -6.84 -5.61
CA PHE A 46 -7.98 -5.62 -4.86
C PHE A 46 -7.37 -4.55 -5.76
N ALA A 47 -7.53 -3.29 -5.35
CA ALA A 47 -6.81 -2.18 -5.98
C ALA A 47 -5.82 -1.58 -4.99
N GLN A 48 -4.63 -1.27 -5.48
CA GLN A 48 -3.61 -0.56 -4.73
C GLN A 48 -3.48 0.86 -5.26
N VAL A 49 -3.47 1.83 -4.34
CA VAL A 49 -3.13 3.23 -4.57
C VAL A 49 -1.96 3.58 -3.64
N SER A 50 -1.12 4.55 -4.00
CA SER A 50 0.04 4.94 -3.20
C SER A 50 0.43 6.39 -3.50
N ASP A 51 1.19 7.01 -2.60
CA ASP A 51 1.91 8.27 -2.82
C ASP A 51 1.00 9.42 -3.29
N SER A 52 -0.17 9.54 -2.66
CA SER A 52 -1.11 10.63 -2.96
C SER A 52 -0.56 12.00 -2.57
N HIS A 53 0.29 12.07 -1.54
CA HIS A 53 0.94 13.29 -1.05
C HIS A 53 -0.02 14.50 -0.90
N ILE A 54 -1.21 14.29 -0.32
CA ILE A 54 -2.17 15.37 -0.13
C ILE A 54 -1.51 16.55 0.60
N GLY A 55 -1.65 17.74 0.00
CA GLY A 55 -1.05 18.98 0.47
C GLY A 55 0.32 19.31 -0.13
N PHE A 56 0.86 18.50 -1.04
CA PHE A 56 2.03 18.89 -1.84
C PHE A 56 1.70 20.08 -2.74
N THR A 57 2.65 21.02 -2.83
CA THR A 57 2.60 22.16 -3.74
C THR A 57 3.92 22.26 -4.50
N GLY A 58 3.88 22.07 -5.82
CA GLY A 58 5.08 22.20 -6.64
C GLY A 58 4.83 21.87 -8.12
N ALA A 59 5.82 22.13 -8.96
CA ALA A 59 5.70 21.91 -10.40
C ALA A 59 5.52 20.43 -10.80
N ALA A 60 5.91 19.49 -9.93
CA ALA A 60 5.78 18.05 -10.18
C ALA A 60 4.31 17.60 -10.24
N ASN A 61 3.44 18.22 -9.43
CA ASN A 61 2.01 18.01 -9.45
C ASN A 61 1.32 19.30 -8.96
N THR A 62 0.66 20.00 -9.87
CA THR A 62 -0.03 21.26 -9.57
C THR A 62 -1.45 21.05 -9.08
N ASP A 63 -1.98 19.82 -9.14
CA ASP A 63 -3.33 19.47 -8.68
C ASP A 63 -3.34 18.05 -8.08
N VAL A 64 -2.80 17.97 -6.88
CA VAL A 64 -2.66 16.70 -6.15
C VAL A 64 -4.02 16.11 -5.77
N ALA A 65 -4.98 16.96 -5.36
CA ALA A 65 -6.33 16.51 -5.03
C ALA A 65 -7.08 16.02 -6.28
N GLY A 66 -6.96 16.70 -7.42
CA GLY A 66 -7.52 16.24 -8.69
C GLY A 66 -6.89 14.92 -9.15
N SER A 67 -5.57 14.76 -8.98
CA SER A 67 -4.87 13.52 -9.29
C SER A 67 -5.37 12.34 -8.44
N PHE A 68 -5.53 12.55 -7.13
CA PHE A 68 -6.05 11.50 -6.26
C PHE A 68 -7.54 11.19 -6.52
N THR A 69 -8.35 12.21 -6.81
CA THR A 69 -9.75 12.04 -7.27
C THR A 69 -9.80 11.17 -8.53
N HIS A 70 -8.92 11.43 -9.50
CA HIS A 70 -8.85 10.63 -10.72
C HIS A 70 -8.47 9.15 -10.45
N ALA A 71 -7.58 8.89 -9.49
CA ALA A 71 -7.25 7.53 -9.07
C ALA A 71 -8.46 6.82 -8.44
N ILE A 72 -9.21 7.51 -7.56
CA ILE A 72 -10.46 7.00 -6.95
C ILE A 72 -11.49 6.68 -8.04
N ASP A 73 -11.70 7.59 -8.99
CA ASP A 73 -12.62 7.38 -10.10
C ASP A 73 -12.19 6.20 -10.97
N THR A 74 -10.89 6.04 -11.21
CA THR A 74 -10.35 4.91 -11.97
C THR A 74 -10.65 3.58 -11.26
N VAL A 75 -10.41 3.50 -9.94
CA VAL A 75 -10.74 2.31 -9.13
C VAL A 75 -12.24 2.01 -9.18
N ASN A 76 -13.08 3.04 -9.07
CA ASN A 76 -14.54 2.90 -9.12
C ASN A 76 -15.06 2.43 -10.48
N ASN A 77 -14.26 2.52 -11.54
CA ASN A 77 -14.64 2.19 -12.92
C ASN A 77 -13.85 0.99 -13.50
N LEU A 78 -13.28 0.13 -12.66
CA LEU A 78 -12.57 -1.09 -13.09
C LEU A 78 -13.43 -2.14 -13.81
N GLY A 79 -14.76 -1.94 -13.87
CA GLY A 79 -15.71 -2.92 -14.40
C GLY A 79 -16.09 -4.03 -13.40
N TYR A 80 -15.54 -3.98 -12.19
CA TYR A 80 -15.92 -4.78 -11.04
C TYR A 80 -15.65 -3.98 -9.75
N THR A 81 -16.27 -4.39 -8.65
CA THR A 81 -15.98 -3.86 -7.31
C THR A 81 -14.83 -4.65 -6.70
N PRO A 82 -13.68 -4.02 -6.35
CA PRO A 82 -12.63 -4.69 -5.59
C PRO A 82 -13.14 -5.12 -4.20
N ASP A 83 -12.70 -6.28 -3.73
CA ASP A 83 -12.97 -6.80 -2.38
C ASP A 83 -12.40 -5.86 -1.31
N PHE A 84 -11.27 -5.22 -1.61
CA PHE A 84 -10.75 -4.10 -0.84
C PHE A 84 -9.91 -3.14 -1.71
N VAL A 85 -9.68 -1.95 -1.18
CA VAL A 85 -8.68 -0.99 -1.68
C VAL A 85 -7.66 -0.75 -0.57
N ILE A 86 -6.38 -0.70 -0.90
CA ILE A 86 -5.32 -0.36 0.05
C ILE A 86 -4.48 0.82 -0.44
N HIS A 87 -4.24 1.80 0.45
CA HIS A 87 -3.30 2.88 0.22
C HIS A 87 -1.94 2.58 0.87
N THR A 88 -0.88 2.40 0.08
CA THR A 88 0.42 1.89 0.56
C THR A 88 1.41 3.00 0.91
N GLY A 89 0.98 3.99 1.68
CA GLY A 89 1.85 5.04 2.24
C GLY A 89 1.92 6.32 1.42
N ASP A 90 2.47 7.35 2.07
CA ASP A 90 2.54 8.74 1.65
C ASP A 90 1.17 9.28 1.24
N LEU A 91 0.20 9.09 2.14
CA LEU A 91 -1.15 9.62 2.00
C LEU A 91 -1.11 11.16 2.02
N THR A 92 -0.31 11.69 2.95
CA THR A 92 -0.11 13.13 3.17
C THR A 92 1.30 13.56 2.75
N HIS A 93 1.49 14.86 2.54
CA HIS A 93 2.83 15.39 2.26
C HIS A 93 3.59 15.81 3.53
N LEU A 94 2.89 16.31 4.55
CA LEU A 94 3.49 16.92 5.76
C LEU A 94 2.92 16.36 7.08
N ALA A 95 2.14 15.27 7.06
CA ALA A 95 1.51 14.70 8.26
C ALA A 95 0.70 15.69 9.11
N THR A 96 0.10 16.71 8.49
CA THR A 96 -0.77 17.66 9.21
C THR A 96 -2.15 17.04 9.47
N PRO A 97 -2.82 17.36 10.59
CA PRO A 97 -4.18 16.90 10.86
C PRO A 97 -5.16 17.21 9.72
N GLU A 98 -5.02 18.38 9.09
CA GLU A 98 -5.87 18.84 7.99
C GLU A 98 -5.66 17.99 6.73
N GLN A 99 -4.41 17.64 6.40
CA GLN A 99 -4.12 16.75 5.28
C GLN A 99 -4.67 15.34 5.53
N PHE A 100 -4.53 14.81 6.75
CA PHE A 100 -5.12 13.52 7.10
C PHE A 100 -6.66 13.53 7.02
N ASP A 101 -7.30 14.60 7.49
CA ASP A 101 -8.75 14.74 7.38
C ASP A 101 -9.21 14.81 5.92
N GLN A 102 -8.50 15.57 5.08
CA GLN A 102 -8.77 15.65 3.64
C GLN A 102 -8.62 14.27 2.96
N VAL A 103 -7.53 13.54 3.23
CA VAL A 103 -7.34 12.17 2.73
C VAL A 103 -8.52 11.29 3.13
N ARG A 104 -8.87 11.29 4.42
CA ARG A 104 -9.97 10.49 4.96
C ARG A 104 -11.29 10.83 4.27
N GLN A 105 -11.57 12.11 4.05
CA GLN A 105 -12.76 12.56 3.34
C GLN A 105 -12.76 12.07 1.89
N MET A 106 -11.65 12.22 1.16
CA MET A 106 -11.56 11.78 -0.24
C MET A 106 -11.72 10.27 -0.37
N MET A 107 -11.13 9.48 0.54
CA MET A 107 -11.24 8.03 0.55
C MET A 107 -12.67 7.51 0.76
N THR A 108 -13.60 8.33 1.29
CA THR A 108 -15.03 7.97 1.33
C THR A 108 -15.66 7.83 -0.06
N GLY A 109 -15.02 8.36 -1.11
CA GLY A 109 -15.44 8.20 -2.50
C GLY A 109 -15.13 6.82 -3.10
N LEU A 110 -14.31 5.99 -2.45
CA LEU A 110 -13.99 4.63 -2.92
C LEU A 110 -15.20 3.71 -2.77
N ARG A 111 -15.60 3.05 -3.84
CA ARG A 111 -16.71 2.09 -3.88
C ARG A 111 -16.19 0.68 -3.68
N THR A 112 -15.95 0.31 -2.42
CA THR A 112 -15.46 -1.02 -2.01
C THR A 112 -15.96 -1.34 -0.59
N PRO A 113 -16.10 -2.62 -0.19
CA PRO A 113 -16.48 -2.98 1.17
C PRO A 113 -15.45 -2.58 2.23
N HIS A 114 -14.16 -2.55 1.86
CA HIS A 114 -13.06 -2.36 2.79
C HIS A 114 -11.98 -1.44 2.21
N VAL A 115 -11.52 -0.49 3.03
CA VAL A 115 -10.42 0.40 2.70
C VAL A 115 -9.35 0.31 3.78
N PHE A 116 -8.13 0.01 3.37
CA PHE A 116 -6.98 -0.21 4.24
C PHE A 116 -5.87 0.79 3.92
N THR A 117 -4.96 0.99 4.88
CA THR A 117 -3.82 1.91 4.71
C THR A 117 -2.56 1.36 5.38
N VAL A 118 -1.41 1.70 4.81
CA VAL A 118 -0.08 1.61 5.43
C VAL A 118 0.50 3.03 5.43
N PRO A 119 1.21 3.49 6.49
CA PRO A 119 1.84 4.81 6.47
C PRO A 119 3.13 4.82 5.65
N GLY A 120 3.37 5.93 4.95
CA GLY A 120 4.67 6.24 4.36
C GLY A 120 5.56 7.06 5.30
N GLU A 121 6.77 7.43 4.88
CA GLU A 121 7.62 8.32 5.67
C GLU A 121 7.01 9.72 5.82
N HIS A 122 6.30 10.23 4.82
CA HIS A 122 5.67 11.55 4.88
C HIS A 122 4.46 11.58 5.83
N ASP A 123 3.87 10.42 6.15
CA ASP A 123 2.78 10.29 7.13
C ASP A 123 3.27 10.20 8.59
N SER A 124 4.59 10.08 8.79
CA SER A 124 5.19 9.85 10.10
C SER A 124 6.37 10.78 10.42
N ALA A 125 6.59 11.79 9.57
CA ALA A 125 7.78 12.61 9.57
C ALA A 125 8.02 13.41 10.87
N ASP A 126 6.98 13.75 11.63
CA ASP A 126 7.10 14.65 12.78
C ASP A 126 6.72 14.06 14.15
N ASP A 127 6.00 12.93 14.20
CA ASP A 127 5.50 12.35 15.46
C ASP A 127 5.59 10.81 15.54
N ALA A 128 6.43 10.20 14.70
CA ALA A 128 6.55 8.74 14.58
C ALA A 128 5.20 8.04 14.28
N GLY A 129 4.34 8.70 13.49
CA GLY A 129 3.08 8.17 12.97
C GLY A 129 1.93 8.20 13.98
N ALA A 130 2.02 8.97 15.05
CA ALA A 130 0.96 9.04 16.07
C ALA A 130 -0.34 9.63 15.50
N LYS A 131 -0.28 10.72 14.71
CA LYS A 131 -1.44 11.29 14.00
C LYS A 131 -2.00 10.34 12.95
N TYR A 132 -1.12 9.65 12.22
CA TYR A 132 -1.54 8.61 11.27
C TYR A 132 -2.35 7.54 12.01
N ARG A 133 -1.81 6.97 13.10
CA ARG A 133 -2.50 5.94 13.90
C ARG A 133 -3.80 6.44 14.50
N LYS A 134 -3.87 7.70 14.92
CA LYS A 134 -5.11 8.32 15.40
C LYS A 134 -6.19 8.35 14.33
N THR A 135 -5.81 8.52 13.07
CA THR A 135 -6.75 8.67 11.95
C THR A 135 -7.11 7.34 11.28
N PHE A 136 -6.11 6.48 11.08
CA PHE A 136 -6.22 5.24 10.28
C PHE A 136 -5.80 3.96 11.04
N GLY A 137 -5.27 4.08 12.25
CA GLY A 137 -4.70 2.95 13.01
C GLY A 137 -5.69 2.15 13.84
N ALA A 138 -7.01 2.31 13.64
CA ALA A 138 -8.00 1.56 14.39
C ALA A 138 -7.86 0.04 14.11
N GLY A 139 -7.75 -0.77 15.17
CA GLY A 139 -7.57 -2.22 15.06
C GLY A 139 -6.13 -2.68 14.75
N THR A 140 -5.18 -1.75 14.67
CA THR A 140 -3.75 -2.08 14.45
C THR A 140 -3.05 -2.46 15.75
N ARG A 141 -1.89 -3.12 15.62
CA ARG A 141 -1.01 -3.53 16.72
C ARG A 141 0.26 -2.69 16.74
N GLY A 142 0.85 -2.53 17.92
CA GLY A 142 2.12 -1.82 18.10
C GLY A 142 2.10 -0.45 17.44
N ASP A 143 3.05 -0.21 16.53
CA ASP A 143 3.17 1.07 15.82
C ASP A 143 2.32 1.18 14.54
N GLY A 144 1.42 0.23 14.29
CA GLY A 144 0.39 0.36 13.25
C GLY A 144 0.27 -0.82 12.29
N TRP A 145 0.94 -1.94 12.53
CA TRP A 145 0.86 -3.13 11.67
C TRP A 145 -0.35 -4.00 12.01
N TYR A 146 -0.84 -4.76 11.04
CA TYR A 146 -2.02 -5.60 11.17
C TYR A 146 -2.05 -6.69 10.10
N SER A 147 -2.97 -7.65 10.27
CA SER A 147 -3.27 -8.68 9.29
C SER A 147 -4.75 -9.02 9.30
N PHE A 148 -5.23 -9.62 8.22
CA PHE A 148 -6.61 -10.06 8.07
C PHE A 148 -6.72 -11.12 6.96
N ASP A 149 -7.79 -11.92 7.04
CA ASP A 149 -8.12 -12.90 6.00
C ASP A 149 -9.25 -12.38 5.13
N ILE A 150 -9.12 -12.53 3.82
CA ILE A 150 -10.18 -12.19 2.86
C ILE A 150 -10.16 -13.15 1.67
N ALA A 151 -11.32 -13.71 1.33
CA ALA A 151 -11.49 -14.65 0.22
C ALA A 151 -10.47 -15.81 0.20
N GLY A 152 -10.05 -16.30 1.37
CA GLY A 152 -9.08 -17.40 1.51
C GLY A 152 -7.61 -16.99 1.33
N VAL A 153 -7.33 -15.70 1.22
CA VAL A 153 -5.98 -15.12 1.19
C VAL A 153 -5.72 -14.42 2.52
N HIS A 154 -4.52 -14.64 3.06
CA HIS A 154 -4.04 -13.93 4.24
C HIS A 154 -3.29 -12.67 3.83
N VAL A 155 -3.65 -11.52 4.37
CA VAL A 155 -3.05 -10.23 4.05
C VAL A 155 -2.33 -9.68 5.28
N ILE A 156 -1.09 -9.22 5.09
CA ILE A 156 -0.26 -8.62 6.14
C ILE A 156 0.12 -7.20 5.72
N ALA A 157 -0.17 -6.22 6.56
CA ALA A 157 0.20 -4.83 6.39
C ALA A 157 1.30 -4.45 7.38
N LEU A 158 2.50 -4.20 6.87
CA LEU A 158 3.71 -3.91 7.63
C LEU A 158 4.04 -2.42 7.60
N VAL A 159 4.62 -1.94 8.69
CA VAL A 159 5.00 -0.54 8.89
C VAL A 159 6.51 -0.45 8.98
N ASN A 160 7.14 0.19 7.98
CA ASN A 160 8.60 0.26 7.86
C ASN A 160 9.15 1.68 7.61
N THR A 161 8.38 2.69 8.01
CA THR A 161 8.61 4.11 7.65
C THR A 161 8.75 5.04 8.85
N LEU A 162 8.43 4.59 10.05
CA LEU A 162 8.36 5.44 11.25
C LEU A 162 9.71 5.93 11.76
N ASN A 163 10.81 5.41 11.20
CA ASN A 163 12.15 5.84 11.55
C ASN A 163 12.88 6.33 10.29
N LEU A 164 12.94 7.64 10.12
CA LEU A 164 13.62 8.30 8.98
C LEU A 164 15.11 7.92 8.85
N LYS A 165 15.75 7.44 9.93
CA LYS A 165 17.15 6.97 9.91
C LYS A 165 17.30 5.47 9.63
N LYS A 166 16.19 4.73 9.64
CA LYS A 166 16.12 3.27 9.44
C LYS A 166 14.90 2.90 8.59
N LEU A 167 14.69 3.65 7.53
CA LEU A 167 13.62 3.41 6.57
C LEU A 167 13.81 2.04 5.89
N GLY A 168 12.72 1.30 5.76
CA GLY A 168 12.72 -0.09 5.29
C GLY A 168 12.99 -1.14 6.37
N HIS A 169 13.29 -0.74 7.62
CA HIS A 169 13.56 -1.67 8.71
C HIS A 169 12.29 -2.12 9.43
N LEU A 170 12.21 -3.42 9.75
CA LEU A 170 11.18 -4.00 10.61
C LEU A 170 11.77 -4.26 12.00
N GLY A 171 11.11 -3.72 13.03
CA GLY A 171 11.48 -3.95 14.42
C GLY A 171 11.21 -5.39 14.89
N VAL A 172 11.85 -5.78 15.99
CA VAL A 172 11.72 -7.13 16.59
C VAL A 172 10.27 -7.49 16.87
N ASP A 173 9.51 -6.60 17.50
CA ASP A 173 8.10 -6.84 17.84
C ASP A 173 7.22 -7.11 16.61
N GLN A 174 7.53 -6.45 15.49
CA GLN A 174 6.80 -6.64 14.24
C GLN A 174 7.20 -7.95 13.55
N LEU A 175 8.47 -8.36 13.64
CA LEU A 175 8.92 -9.67 13.16
C LEU A 175 8.32 -10.81 13.98
N GLU A 176 8.29 -10.68 15.31
CA GLU A 176 7.62 -11.65 16.18
C GLU A 176 6.12 -11.72 15.93
N PHE A 177 5.49 -10.58 15.61
CA PHE A 177 4.10 -10.55 15.17
C PHE A 177 3.93 -11.40 13.91
N VAL A 178 4.72 -11.14 12.86
CA VAL A 178 4.63 -11.90 11.59
C VAL A 178 4.84 -13.38 11.83
N GLU A 179 5.86 -13.76 12.61
CA GLU A 179 6.14 -15.18 12.92
C GLU A 179 4.93 -15.87 13.58
N LYS A 180 4.34 -15.24 14.59
CA LYS A 180 3.17 -15.79 15.29
C LYS A 180 1.93 -15.81 14.40
N ASP A 181 1.76 -14.82 13.54
CA ASP A 181 0.61 -14.64 12.67
C ASP A 181 0.56 -15.74 11.59
N VAL A 182 1.69 -16.00 10.95
CA VAL A 182 1.77 -17.01 9.88
C VAL A 182 1.90 -18.44 10.39
N ALA A 183 2.30 -18.66 11.65
CA ALA A 183 2.54 -20.00 12.21
C ALA A 183 1.31 -20.92 12.18
N SER A 184 0.10 -20.35 12.18
CA SER A 184 -1.14 -21.11 12.17
C SER A 184 -1.70 -21.38 10.76
N LEU A 185 -1.10 -20.78 9.73
CA LEU A 185 -1.58 -20.89 8.36
C LEU A 185 -1.16 -22.22 7.73
N SER A 186 -2.04 -22.79 6.90
CA SER A 186 -1.67 -23.90 6.03
C SER A 186 -0.58 -23.45 5.05
N SER A 187 0.31 -24.36 4.64
CA SER A 187 1.34 -24.10 3.63
C SER A 187 0.78 -23.64 2.28
N ASP A 188 -0.50 -23.97 2.01
CA ASP A 188 -1.17 -23.62 0.76
C ASP A 188 -1.94 -22.29 0.84
N THR A 189 -1.91 -21.61 1.99
CA THR A 189 -2.59 -20.31 2.18
C THR A 189 -1.81 -19.23 1.42
N PRO A 190 -2.40 -18.55 0.42
CA PRO A 190 -1.72 -17.44 -0.25
C PRO A 190 -1.56 -16.27 0.74
N ILE A 191 -0.38 -15.67 0.76
CA ILE A 191 -0.06 -14.51 1.60
C ILE A 191 0.26 -13.30 0.71
N VAL A 192 -0.38 -12.17 0.98
CA VAL A 192 -0.05 -10.88 0.35
C VAL A 192 0.49 -9.93 1.42
N VAL A 193 1.68 -9.38 1.20
CA VAL A 193 2.32 -8.46 2.13
C VAL A 193 2.37 -7.06 1.52
N PHE A 194 1.89 -6.07 2.27
CA PHE A 194 1.99 -4.66 1.92
C PHE A 194 2.94 -3.93 2.85
N SER A 195 3.79 -3.10 2.28
CA SER A 195 4.64 -2.14 2.98
C SER A 195 4.86 -0.93 2.08
N HIS A 196 5.17 0.24 2.65
CA HIS A 196 5.47 1.43 1.84
C HIS A 196 6.85 1.29 1.19
N ILE A 197 7.88 1.05 2.00
CA ILE A 197 9.22 0.83 1.48
C ILE A 197 9.35 -0.63 1.03
N PRO A 198 9.94 -0.91 -0.15
CA PRO A 198 10.16 -2.28 -0.61
C PRO A 198 10.97 -3.10 0.39
N LEU A 199 10.51 -4.31 0.71
CA LEU A 199 11.20 -5.25 1.63
C LEU A 199 12.43 -5.93 1.01
N PHE A 200 12.77 -5.58 -0.22
CA PHE A 200 13.93 -6.05 -0.94
C PHE A 200 14.62 -4.85 -1.60
N ALA A 201 15.95 -4.92 -1.77
CA ALA A 201 16.72 -3.85 -2.37
C ALA A 201 16.42 -3.75 -3.88
N MET A 202 15.40 -2.98 -4.26
CA MET A 202 15.10 -2.68 -5.66
C MET A 202 16.22 -1.86 -6.32
N TYR A 203 16.75 -0.89 -5.59
CA TYR A 203 17.87 -0.06 -6.04
C TYR A 203 18.73 0.34 -4.82
N PRO A 204 19.90 -0.28 -4.61
CA PRO A 204 20.70 -0.10 -3.40
C PRO A 204 21.14 1.35 -3.14
N ASP A 205 21.33 2.17 -4.18
CA ASP A 205 21.75 3.57 -4.02
C ASP A 205 20.66 4.46 -3.39
N TRP A 206 19.40 4.00 -3.34
CA TRP A 206 18.35 4.70 -2.62
C TRP A 206 18.47 4.57 -1.09
N GLY A 207 19.36 3.70 -0.59
CA GLY A 207 19.61 3.55 0.84
C GLY A 207 18.55 2.76 1.62
N TRP A 208 17.51 2.26 0.94
CA TRP A 208 16.36 1.54 1.53
C TRP A 208 16.53 0.02 1.65
N GLY A 209 17.68 -0.52 1.24
CA GLY A 209 17.88 -1.97 1.20
C GLY A 209 18.00 -2.57 2.60
N PRO A 210 17.41 -3.75 2.87
CA PRO A 210 17.61 -4.44 4.14
C PRO A 210 19.09 -4.79 4.31
N THR A 211 19.73 -4.22 5.33
CA THR A 211 21.03 -4.71 5.79
C THR A 211 20.78 -5.98 6.60
N MET A 212 20.81 -7.14 5.96
CA MET A 212 20.87 -8.39 6.73
C MET A 212 22.23 -8.46 7.44
N PRO A 213 22.27 -8.73 8.75
CA PRO A 213 23.50 -9.16 9.39
C PRO A 213 23.96 -10.45 8.71
N ARG A 214 25.21 -10.48 8.22
CA ARG A 214 25.83 -11.75 7.88
C ARG A 214 25.87 -12.57 9.16
N ARG A 215 25.15 -13.70 9.21
CA ARG A 215 25.39 -14.69 10.27
C ARG A 215 26.84 -15.18 10.14
N PRO A 216 27.56 -15.37 11.26
CA PRO A 216 28.90 -15.93 11.26
C PRO A 216 28.92 -17.34 10.67
#